data_AF-A0A538EKG2-F1
#
_entry.id   AF-A0A538EKG2-F1
#
_cell.length_a   1.000
_cell.length_b   1.000
_cell.length_c   1.000
_cell.angle_alpha   90.00
_cell.angle_beta   90.00
_cell.angle_gamma   90.00
#
_symmetry.space_group_name_H-M   'P 1'
#
loop_
_entity.id
_entity.type
_entity.pdbx_description
1 polymer ?
#
loop_
_entity_poly.entity_id
_entity_poly.type
_entity_poly.pdbx_seq_one_letter_code
_entity_poly.pdbx_strand_id
1 'polypeptide(L)'
;MTLLTGAVVTLVVWAVSLVRSVSLRALIYSLPLPITLVLLATPIRVSAQQLVGVVLLNVFVAVVTLLYHRLRWNIVLADLAGVAAYICGSLALVRAGGLPFVPVLAAALAAWVLLVRLARRGTASPLAAARSRPSRRGLPTLGKLAVLAVGALLMVGLGQLLQGMVVTFPYSGVLVVIETRRDLVPFRAHFARNSLALLAFVTAYHLAQDLSRPLAVAAGWAAFLSCALLSHLTRARADGLRTLSAR
;
A
#
# COMPACT_ATOMS: atom_id res chain seq x y z
N MET A 1 -14.08 16.76 3.45
CA MET A 1 -12.80 16.53 4.17
C MET A 1 -12.20 17.90 4.48
N THR A 2 -11.69 18.12 5.69
CA THR A 2 -11.12 19.41 6.09
C THR A 2 -9.65 19.50 5.70
N LEU A 3 -9.13 20.72 5.48
CA LEU A 3 -7.71 20.99 5.21
C LEU A 3 -6.79 20.37 6.29
N LEU A 4 -7.27 20.29 7.53
CA LEU A 4 -6.59 19.66 8.66
C LEU A 4 -6.33 18.16 8.42
N THR A 5 -7.34 17.41 7.96
CA THR A 5 -7.16 15.97 7.67
C THR A 5 -6.15 15.76 6.53
N GLY A 6 -6.20 16.61 5.50
CA GLY A 6 -5.22 16.61 4.42
C GLY A 6 -3.79 16.92 4.89
N ALA A 7 -3.63 17.89 5.79
CA ALA A 7 -2.35 18.25 6.37
C ALA A 7 -1.76 17.12 7.24
N VAL A 8 -2.58 16.48 8.09
CA VAL A 8 -2.13 15.34 8.92
C VAL A 8 -1.70 14.16 8.03
N VAL A 9 -2.48 13.81 7.01
CA VAL A 9 -2.10 12.74 6.06
C VAL A 9 -0.80 13.10 5.35
N THR A 10 -0.64 14.35 4.92
CA THR A 10 0.59 14.85 4.27
C THR A 10 1.80 14.74 5.20
N LEU A 11 1.64 15.11 6.48
CA LEU A 11 2.70 15.06 7.48
C LEU A 11 3.10 13.62 7.81
N VAL A 12 2.14 12.70 7.94
CA VAL A 12 2.40 11.27 8.12
C VAL A 12 3.18 10.73 6.91
N VAL A 13 2.71 11.00 5.70
CA VAL A 13 3.37 10.59 4.45
C VAL A 13 4.79 11.17 4.36
N TRP A 14 4.98 12.42 4.75
CA TRP A 14 6.28 13.06 4.79
C TRP A 14 7.22 12.35 5.78
N ALA A 15 6.75 12.03 6.98
CA ALA A 15 7.51 11.27 7.96
C ALA A 15 7.92 9.89 7.43
N VAL A 16 7.04 9.20 6.68
CA VAL A 16 7.39 7.93 6.01
C VAL A 16 8.51 8.11 4.99
N SER A 17 8.54 9.23 4.27
CA SER A 17 9.58 9.53 3.26
C SER A 17 10.99 9.72 3.85
N LEU A 18 11.09 9.95 5.16
CA LEU A 18 12.37 10.10 5.87
C LEU A 18 13.02 8.75 6.20
N VAL A 19 12.29 7.65 6.05
CA VAL A 19 12.73 6.31 6.44
C VAL A 19 13.71 5.73 5.41
N ARG A 20 14.94 5.46 5.84
CA ARG A 20 16.03 4.97 4.97
C ARG A 20 15.94 3.48 4.59
N SER A 21 15.41 2.63 5.47
CA SER A 21 15.33 1.18 5.22
C SER A 21 14.16 0.82 4.31
N VAL A 22 14.39 0.03 3.26
CA VAL A 22 13.35 -0.40 2.30
C VAL A 22 12.30 -1.29 2.98
N SER A 23 12.72 -2.18 3.89
CA SER A 23 11.80 -3.05 4.62
C SER A 23 10.96 -2.27 5.62
N LEU A 24 11.56 -1.32 6.34
CA LEU A 24 10.84 -0.44 7.27
C LEU A 24 9.89 0.48 6.51
N ARG A 25 10.31 0.99 5.34
CA ARG A 25 9.49 1.82 4.48
C ARG A 25 8.27 1.04 3.96
N ALA A 26 8.45 -0.21 3.52
CA ALA A 26 7.33 -1.06 3.10
C ALA A 26 6.38 -1.40 4.26
N LEU A 27 6.90 -1.58 5.48
CA LEU A 27 6.10 -1.79 6.68
C LEU A 27 5.29 -0.53 7.03
N ILE A 28 5.94 0.62 7.10
CA ILE A 28 5.32 1.91 7.42
C ILE A 28 4.30 2.29 6.36
N TYR A 29 4.61 2.04 5.08
CA TYR A 29 3.68 2.23 3.98
C TYR A 29 2.45 1.30 4.06
N SER A 30 2.58 0.17 4.75
CA SER A 30 1.46 -0.74 5.01
C SER A 30 0.69 -0.41 6.29
N LEU A 31 1.10 0.60 7.08
CA LEU A 31 0.37 0.95 8.29
C LEU A 31 -0.99 1.56 7.93
N PRO A 32 -2.07 1.15 8.62
CA PRO A 32 -3.41 1.68 8.38
C PRO A 32 -3.61 3.07 9.01
N LEU A 33 -2.57 3.92 9.08
CA LEU A 33 -2.66 5.25 9.69
C LEU A 33 -3.61 6.18 8.91
N PRO A 34 -3.47 6.37 7.57
CA PRO A 34 -4.36 7.26 6.84
C PRO A 34 -5.82 6.78 6.89
N ILE A 35 -6.04 5.47 6.76
CA ILE A 35 -7.38 4.88 6.81
C ILE A 35 -8.00 5.00 8.21
N THR A 36 -7.22 4.80 9.27
CA THR A 36 -7.69 5.00 10.65
C THR A 36 -8.13 6.45 10.88
N LEU A 37 -7.33 7.43 10.43
CA LEU A 37 -7.65 8.85 10.59
C LEU A 37 -8.97 9.21 9.90
N VAL A 38 -9.19 8.72 8.68
CA VAL A 38 -10.45 9.01 7.98
C VAL A 38 -11.63 8.28 8.60
N LEU A 39 -11.48 7.03 9.02
CA LEU A 39 -12.55 6.28 9.68
C LEU A 39 -12.97 6.87 11.04
N LEU A 40 -12.04 7.56 11.72
CA LEU A 40 -12.34 8.32 12.93
C LEU A 40 -12.94 9.69 12.62
N ALA A 41 -12.42 10.38 11.60
CA ALA A 41 -12.82 11.76 11.26
C ALA A 41 -14.10 11.84 10.41
N THR A 42 -14.56 10.75 9.81
CA THR A 42 -15.71 10.74 8.90
C THR A 42 -16.69 9.62 9.24
N PRO A 43 -17.99 9.77 8.90
CA PRO A 43 -18.99 8.74 9.14
C PRO A 43 -18.97 7.61 8.11
N ILE A 44 -17.89 7.47 7.32
CA ILE A 44 -17.79 6.49 6.24
C ILE A 44 -17.75 5.08 6.83
N ARG A 45 -18.61 4.19 6.33
CA ARG A 45 -18.60 2.76 6.65
C ARG A 45 -17.61 2.01 5.77
N VAL A 46 -17.01 0.95 6.31
CA VAL A 46 -16.12 0.08 5.55
C VAL A 46 -16.97 -0.94 4.79
N SER A 47 -16.77 -1.01 3.48
CA SER A 47 -17.44 -1.93 2.57
C SER A 47 -16.41 -2.84 1.85
N ALA A 48 -16.89 -3.65 0.91
CA ALA A 48 -16.06 -4.49 0.07
C ALA A 48 -15.05 -3.69 -0.78
N GLN A 49 -15.35 -2.41 -1.04
CA GLN A 49 -14.54 -1.53 -1.88
C GLN A 49 -13.14 -1.29 -1.28
N GLN A 50 -13.04 -1.17 0.04
CA GLN A 50 -11.74 -0.99 0.72
C GLN A 50 -10.82 -2.21 0.55
N LEU A 51 -11.37 -3.43 0.46
CA LEU A 51 -10.59 -4.64 0.17
C LEU A 51 -9.98 -4.57 -1.24
N VAL A 52 -10.78 -4.13 -2.22
CA VAL A 52 -10.31 -3.93 -3.60
C VAL A 52 -9.27 -2.82 -3.66
N GLY A 53 -9.43 -1.74 -2.88
CA GLY A 53 -8.43 -0.69 -2.74
C GLY A 53 -7.05 -1.23 -2.33
N VAL A 54 -7.00 -2.16 -1.36
CA VAL A 54 -5.75 -2.83 -0.95
C VAL A 54 -5.14 -3.67 -2.08
N VAL A 55 -5.96 -4.35 -2.87
CA VAL A 55 -5.50 -5.09 -4.05
C VAL A 55 -4.98 -4.13 -5.13
N LEU A 56 -5.69 -3.04 -5.41
CA LEU A 56 -5.29 -2.03 -6.39
C LEU A 56 -3.99 -1.34 -6.00
N LEU A 57 -3.70 -1.15 -4.72
CA LEU A 57 -2.39 -0.67 -4.26
C LEU A 57 -1.24 -1.60 -4.66
N ASN A 58 -1.46 -2.92 -4.58
CA ASN A 58 -0.48 -3.88 -5.05
C ASN A 58 -0.34 -3.87 -6.57
N VAL A 59 -1.45 -3.72 -7.28
CA VAL A 59 -1.46 -3.57 -8.74
C VAL A 59 -0.69 -2.32 -9.15
N PHE A 60 -0.91 -1.19 -8.49
CA PHE A 60 -0.17 0.06 -8.70
C PHE A 60 1.35 -0.19 -8.64
N VAL A 61 1.85 -0.73 -7.53
CA VAL A 61 3.29 -1.00 -7.39
C VAL A 61 3.78 -2.00 -8.44
N ALA A 62 2.97 -3.02 -8.79
CA ALA A 62 3.31 -4.00 -9.81
C ALA A 62 3.39 -3.40 -11.22
N VAL A 63 2.45 -2.52 -11.59
CA VAL A 63 2.42 -1.79 -12.87
C VAL A 63 3.64 -0.89 -12.97
N VAL A 64 3.92 -0.07 -11.95
CA VAL A 64 5.11 0.80 -11.93
C VAL A 64 6.39 -0.02 -12.07
N THR A 65 6.51 -1.12 -11.31
CA THR A 65 7.65 -2.04 -11.39
C THR A 65 7.81 -2.61 -12.81
N LEU A 66 6.71 -3.02 -13.44
CA LEU A 66 6.71 -3.59 -14.79
C LEU A 66 7.14 -2.54 -15.82
N LEU A 67 6.48 -1.38 -15.85
CA LEU A 67 6.75 -0.31 -16.80
C LEU A 67 8.19 0.21 -16.66
N TYR A 68 8.64 0.42 -15.43
CA TYR A 68 9.98 0.96 -15.17
C TYR A 68 11.10 -0.05 -15.44
N HIS A 69 10.97 -1.31 -15.01
CA HIS A 69 12.08 -2.27 -15.13
C HIS A 69 12.01 -3.18 -16.35
N ARG A 70 10.82 -3.55 -16.84
CA ARG A 70 10.67 -4.40 -18.03
C ARG A 70 10.58 -3.58 -19.30
N LEU A 71 9.77 -2.52 -19.29
CA LEU A 71 9.56 -1.67 -20.48
C LEU A 71 10.48 -0.44 -20.50
N ARG A 72 11.28 -0.23 -19.44
CA ARG A 72 12.26 0.87 -19.31
C ARG A 72 11.67 2.27 -19.52
N TRP A 73 10.41 2.47 -19.14
CA TRP A 73 9.79 3.79 -19.14
C TRP A 73 10.48 4.72 -18.15
N ASN A 74 10.35 6.04 -18.36
CA ASN A 74 10.70 7.02 -17.33
C ASN A 74 9.86 6.75 -16.07
N ILE A 75 10.48 6.84 -14.88
CA ILE A 75 9.79 6.56 -13.60
C ILE A 75 8.54 7.42 -13.42
N VAL A 76 8.56 8.67 -13.88
CA VAL A 76 7.40 9.57 -13.78
C VAL A 76 6.25 9.07 -14.67
N LEU A 77 6.54 8.63 -15.89
CA LEU A 77 5.53 8.07 -16.79
C LEU A 77 4.99 6.74 -16.26
N ALA A 78 5.86 5.89 -15.72
CA ALA A 78 5.47 4.63 -15.09
C ALA A 78 4.55 4.87 -13.88
N ASP A 79 4.86 5.87 -13.07
CA ASP A 79 4.08 6.28 -11.90
C ASP A 79 2.71 6.85 -12.30
N LEU A 80 2.67 7.76 -13.27
CA LEU A 80 1.42 8.28 -13.84
C LEU A 80 0.53 7.19 -14.42
N ALA A 81 1.12 6.21 -15.12
CA ALA A 81 0.38 5.06 -15.64
C ALA A 81 -0.15 4.14 -14.51
N GLY A 82 0.62 3.97 -13.42
CA GLY A 82 0.16 3.27 -12.23
C GLY A 82 -1.02 3.99 -11.58
N VAL A 83 -0.93 5.32 -11.42
CA VAL A 83 -2.01 6.16 -10.90
C VAL A 83 -3.26 6.04 -11.78
N ALA A 84 -3.10 6.13 -13.10
CA ALA A 84 -4.20 5.95 -14.04
C ALA A 84 -4.85 4.57 -13.90
N ALA A 85 -4.06 3.49 -13.80
CA ALA A 85 -4.57 2.14 -13.59
C ALA A 85 -5.37 2.01 -12.28
N TYR A 86 -4.90 2.63 -11.19
CA TYR A 86 -5.64 2.66 -9.92
C TYR A 86 -6.96 3.41 -10.05
N ILE A 87 -6.96 4.59 -10.68
CA ILE A 87 -8.16 5.42 -10.86
C ILE A 87 -9.17 4.69 -11.74
N CYS A 88 -8.75 4.14 -12.89
CA CYS A 88 -9.62 3.38 -13.78
C CYS A 88 -10.22 2.16 -13.08
N GLY A 89 -9.42 1.40 -12.33
CA GLY A 89 -9.89 0.27 -11.54
C GLY A 89 -10.89 0.69 -10.46
N SER A 90 -10.62 1.80 -9.78
CA SER A 90 -11.52 2.34 -8.75
C SER A 90 -12.85 2.81 -9.35
N LEU A 91 -12.82 3.51 -10.48
CA LEU A 91 -14.01 3.98 -11.19
C LEU A 91 -14.85 2.83 -11.75
N ALA A 92 -14.21 1.79 -12.29
CA ALA A 92 -14.91 0.58 -12.74
C ALA A 92 -15.64 -0.08 -11.56
N LEU A 93 -15.01 -0.11 -10.39
CA LEU A 93 -15.61 -0.68 -9.18
C LEU A 93 -16.80 0.13 -8.66
N VAL A 94 -16.67 1.45 -8.63
CA VAL A 94 -17.77 2.36 -8.24
C VAL A 94 -18.96 2.17 -9.18
N ARG A 95 -18.72 2.00 -10.49
CA ARG A 95 -19.77 1.73 -11.48
C ARG A 95 -20.39 0.34 -11.37
N ALA A 96 -19.65 -0.65 -10.91
CA ALA A 96 -20.15 -2.02 -10.75
C ALA A 96 -21.18 -2.16 -9.61
N GLY A 97 -21.35 -1.15 -8.76
CA GLY A 97 -22.34 -1.14 -7.69
C GLY A 97 -21.90 -1.86 -6.41
N GLY A 98 -22.86 -2.10 -5.52
CA GLY A 98 -22.60 -2.69 -4.19
C GLY A 98 -22.13 -4.14 -4.29
N LEU A 99 -20.85 -4.37 -4.03
CA LEU A 99 -20.28 -5.72 -4.05
C LEU A 99 -20.48 -6.44 -2.71
N PRO A 100 -20.85 -7.73 -2.73
CA PRO A 100 -20.97 -8.51 -1.51
C PRO A 100 -19.58 -8.70 -0.86
N PHE A 101 -19.51 -8.50 0.46
CA PHE A 101 -18.22 -8.47 1.17
C PHE A 101 -17.46 -9.80 1.13
N VAL A 102 -18.14 -10.92 1.39
CA VAL A 102 -17.50 -12.24 1.50
C VAL A 102 -16.89 -12.71 0.16
N PRO A 103 -17.59 -12.66 -0.99
CA PRO A 103 -16.98 -13.00 -2.28
C PRO A 103 -15.80 -12.10 -2.65
N VAL A 104 -15.88 -10.80 -2.34
CA VAL A 104 -14.78 -9.86 -2.57
C VAL A 104 -13.59 -10.15 -1.68
N LEU A 105 -13.80 -10.53 -0.42
CA LEU A 105 -12.71 -10.95 0.47
C LEU A 105 -12.01 -12.20 -0.06
N ALA A 106 -12.76 -13.21 -0.50
CA ALA A 106 -12.19 -14.41 -1.11
C ALA A 106 -11.37 -14.07 -2.37
N ALA A 107 -11.92 -13.22 -3.25
CA ALA A 107 -11.23 -12.75 -4.45
C ALA A 107 -9.98 -11.93 -4.11
N ALA A 108 -10.04 -11.06 -3.10
CA ALA A 108 -8.92 -10.25 -2.64
C ALA A 108 -7.79 -11.11 -2.05
N LEU A 109 -8.13 -12.15 -1.28
CA LEU A 109 -7.16 -13.12 -0.76
C LEU A 109 -6.53 -13.95 -1.90
N ALA A 110 -7.32 -14.40 -2.87
CA ALA A 110 -6.80 -15.09 -4.05
C ALA A 110 -5.85 -14.21 -4.88
N ALA A 111 -6.25 -12.95 -5.13
CA ALA A 111 -5.43 -11.95 -5.79
C ALA A 111 -4.14 -11.68 -4.99
N TRP A 112 -4.23 -11.57 -3.67
CA TRP A 112 -3.06 -11.40 -2.79
C TRP A 112 -2.08 -12.56 -2.92
N VAL A 113 -2.55 -13.82 -2.89
CA VAL A 113 -1.69 -15.01 -3.09
C VAL A 113 -0.98 -14.93 -4.43
N LEU A 114 -1.70 -14.59 -5.50
CA LEU A 114 -1.14 -14.42 -6.84
C LEU A 114 -0.06 -13.33 -6.86
N LEU A 115 -0.36 -12.15 -6.31
CA LEU A 115 0.54 -11.01 -6.26
C LEU A 115 1.84 -11.32 -5.49
N VAL A 116 1.74 -12.01 -4.35
CA VAL A 116 2.90 -12.46 -3.57
C VAL A 116 3.73 -13.48 -4.34
N ARG A 117 3.10 -14.44 -5.05
CA ARG A 117 3.81 -15.40 -5.90
C ARG A 117 4.55 -14.69 -7.05
N LEU A 118 3.89 -13.75 -7.73
CA LEU A 118 4.49 -12.97 -8.80
C LEU A 118 5.64 -12.09 -8.30
N ALA A 119 5.49 -11.48 -7.12
CA ALA A 119 6.54 -10.65 -6.54
C ALA A 119 7.78 -11.47 -6.15
N ARG A 120 7.61 -12.69 -5.61
CA ARG A 120 8.70 -13.61 -5.27
C ARG A 120 9.49 -14.07 -6.50
N ARG A 121 8.82 -14.31 -7.63
CA ARG A 121 9.50 -14.63 -8.89
C ARG A 121 10.41 -13.51 -9.36
N GLY A 122 10.01 -12.25 -9.15
CA GLY A 122 10.81 -11.08 -9.50
C GLY A 122 12.11 -10.93 -8.69
N THR A 123 12.07 -11.29 -7.39
CA THR A 123 13.24 -11.19 -6.50
C THR A 123 14.30 -12.27 -6.72
N ALA A 124 13.93 -13.42 -7.29
CA ALA A 124 14.84 -14.54 -7.54
C ALA A 124 15.74 -14.35 -8.78
N SER A 125 15.57 -13.27 -9.54
CA SER A 125 16.38 -13.01 -10.73
C SER A 125 17.79 -12.51 -10.34
N PRO A 126 18.88 -13.10 -10.86
CA PRO A 126 20.26 -12.65 -10.60
C PRO A 126 20.50 -11.16 -10.93
N LEU A 127 19.74 -10.62 -11.87
CA LEU A 127 19.76 -9.19 -12.25
C LEU A 127 19.22 -8.26 -11.16
N ALA A 128 18.40 -8.75 -10.23
CA ALA A 128 17.91 -7.98 -9.08
C ALA A 128 18.98 -7.87 -7.98
N ALA A 129 19.74 -8.96 -7.74
CA ALA A 129 20.83 -9.00 -6.77
C ALA A 129 22.02 -8.10 -7.16
N ALA A 130 22.30 -7.98 -8.47
CA ALA A 130 23.35 -7.08 -8.97
C ALA A 130 22.99 -5.58 -8.85
N ARG A 131 21.70 -5.23 -8.69
CA ARG A 131 21.21 -3.84 -8.66
C ARG A 131 20.93 -3.30 -7.25
N SER A 132 20.89 -4.17 -6.23
CA SER A 132 20.65 -3.83 -4.82
C SER A 132 21.90 -3.27 -4.10
N ARG A 133 22.61 -2.30 -4.70
CA ARG A 133 23.60 -1.50 -3.97
C ARG A 133 22.91 -0.38 -3.19
N PRO A 134 23.35 -0.06 -1.95
CA PRO A 134 22.69 0.95 -1.11
C PRO A 134 22.62 2.31 -1.82
N SER A 135 21.43 2.91 -1.87
CA SER A 135 21.18 4.18 -2.56
C SER A 135 21.81 5.37 -1.82
N ARG A 136 22.62 6.16 -2.53
CA ARG A 136 23.28 7.40 -2.04
C ARG A 136 22.59 8.72 -2.43
N ARG A 137 21.50 8.73 -3.23
CA ARG A 137 20.81 9.99 -3.63
C ARG A 137 19.28 9.83 -3.73
N GLY A 138 18.57 10.39 -2.75
CA GLY A 138 17.12 10.64 -2.80
C GLY A 138 16.78 11.91 -3.60
N LEU A 139 15.49 12.20 -3.81
CA LEU A 139 15.05 13.47 -4.38
C LEU A 139 15.46 14.65 -3.49
N PRO A 140 15.80 15.82 -4.07
CA PRO A 140 15.93 17.06 -3.32
C PRO A 140 14.61 17.40 -2.59
N THR A 141 14.73 17.94 -1.38
CA THR A 141 13.61 18.17 -0.44
C THR A 141 12.44 18.95 -1.04
N LEU A 142 12.72 19.93 -1.91
CA LEU A 142 11.72 20.72 -2.65
C LEU A 142 10.86 19.87 -3.60
N GLY A 143 11.45 18.87 -4.27
CA GLY A 143 10.71 17.95 -5.13
C GLY A 143 9.75 17.06 -4.35
N LYS A 144 10.12 16.68 -3.11
CA LYS A 144 9.22 15.93 -2.22
C LYS A 144 8.02 16.79 -1.81
N LEU A 145 8.26 18.04 -1.43
CA LEU A 145 7.20 18.98 -1.04
C LEU A 145 6.23 19.28 -2.19
N ALA A 146 6.74 19.44 -3.42
CA ALA A 146 5.89 19.65 -4.60
C ALA A 146 4.96 18.45 -4.87
N VAL A 147 5.47 17.23 -4.83
CA VAL A 147 4.64 16.02 -5.02
C VAL A 147 3.62 15.85 -3.88
N LEU A 148 4.01 16.16 -2.63
CA LEU A 148 3.08 16.17 -1.49
C LEU A 148 1.96 17.18 -1.70
N ALA A 149 2.29 18.41 -2.10
CA ALA A 149 1.31 19.49 -2.30
C ALA A 149 0.36 19.19 -3.46
N VAL A 150 0.88 18.73 -4.60
CA VAL A 150 0.06 18.34 -5.77
C VAL A 150 -0.81 17.14 -5.44
N GLY A 151 -0.27 16.15 -4.72
CA GLY A 151 -1.03 15.00 -4.22
C GLY A 151 -2.17 15.41 -3.28
N ALA A 152 -1.91 16.34 -2.36
CA ALA A 152 -2.92 16.86 -1.44
C ALA A 152 -4.05 17.59 -2.17
N LEU A 153 -3.74 18.44 -3.17
CA LEU A 153 -4.73 19.17 -3.97
C LEU A 153 -5.58 18.23 -4.84
N LEU A 154 -4.95 17.26 -5.51
CA LEU A 154 -5.65 16.23 -6.28
C LEU A 154 -6.64 15.44 -5.42
N MET A 155 -6.34 15.24 -4.14
CA MET A 155 -7.16 14.42 -3.26
C MET A 155 -8.38 15.14 -2.70
N VAL A 156 -8.32 16.47 -2.54
CA VAL A 156 -9.52 17.26 -2.28
C VAL A 156 -10.51 17.12 -3.46
N GLY A 157 -10.00 17.09 -4.70
CA GLY A 157 -10.82 16.88 -5.89
C GLY A 157 -11.32 15.44 -6.08
N LEU A 158 -10.42 14.45 -6.06
CA LEU A 158 -10.78 13.04 -6.27
C LEU A 158 -11.53 12.42 -5.09
N GLY A 159 -11.31 12.92 -3.87
CA GLY A 159 -11.93 12.39 -2.64
C GLY A 159 -13.46 12.50 -2.67
N GLN A 160 -13.99 13.54 -3.32
CA GLN A 160 -15.44 13.65 -3.56
C GLN A 160 -15.93 12.69 -4.64
N LEU A 161 -15.13 12.47 -5.70
CA LEU A 161 -15.50 11.64 -6.85
C LEU A 161 -15.50 10.13 -6.55
N LEU A 162 -14.69 9.69 -5.59
CA LEU A 162 -14.42 8.27 -5.33
C LEU A 162 -15.00 7.78 -3.99
N GLN A 163 -15.87 8.55 -3.33
CA GLN A 163 -16.72 8.12 -2.21
C GLN A 163 -16.02 7.33 -1.09
N GLY A 164 -14.76 7.63 -0.77
CA GLY A 164 -13.99 6.93 0.27
C GLY A 164 -13.03 5.83 -0.21
N MET A 165 -13.02 5.48 -1.50
CA MET A 165 -11.94 4.69 -2.14
C MET A 165 -10.58 5.41 -2.18
N VAL A 166 -10.62 6.72 -1.96
CA VAL A 166 -9.45 7.62 -2.00
C VAL A 166 -8.65 7.61 -0.69
N VAL A 167 -9.22 7.07 0.38
CA VAL A 167 -8.54 6.95 1.67
C VAL A 167 -7.37 5.95 1.61
N THR A 168 -7.40 5.02 0.66
CA THR A 168 -6.30 4.12 0.33
C THR A 168 -5.45 4.61 -0.84
N PHE A 169 -5.73 5.79 -1.42
CA PHE A 169 -4.99 6.30 -2.57
C PHE A 169 -3.53 6.59 -2.18
N PRO A 170 -2.54 6.18 -2.98
CA PRO A 170 -1.16 6.10 -2.56
C PRO A 170 -0.46 7.46 -2.67
N TYR A 171 -0.78 8.41 -1.81
CA TYR A 171 0.01 9.64 -1.65
C TYR A 171 1.48 9.35 -1.40
N SER A 172 1.71 8.45 -0.45
CA SER A 172 3.02 7.92 -0.14
C SER A 172 3.52 7.03 -1.27
N GLY A 173 2.66 6.34 -2.02
CA GLY A 173 3.13 5.36 -3.00
C GLY A 173 3.78 6.02 -4.20
N VAL A 174 3.22 7.13 -4.72
CA VAL A 174 3.82 7.97 -5.78
C VAL A 174 5.24 8.40 -5.38
N LEU A 175 5.39 9.01 -4.20
CA LEU A 175 6.71 9.39 -3.70
C LEU A 175 7.62 8.20 -3.43
N VAL A 176 7.08 7.16 -2.81
CA VAL A 176 7.82 5.96 -2.44
C VAL A 176 8.31 5.25 -3.69
N VAL A 177 7.55 5.16 -4.79
CA VAL A 177 8.03 4.51 -6.02
C VAL A 177 9.13 5.31 -6.69
N ILE A 178 9.08 6.65 -6.66
CA ILE A 178 10.16 7.47 -7.22
C ILE A 178 11.43 7.37 -6.35
N GLU A 179 11.27 7.39 -5.03
CA GLU A 179 12.40 7.26 -4.10
C GLU A 179 13.00 5.85 -4.08
N THR A 180 12.16 4.82 -4.14
CA THR A 180 12.56 3.41 -4.16
C THR A 180 12.71 2.88 -5.58
N ARG A 181 12.78 3.73 -6.61
CA ARG A 181 12.82 3.32 -8.03
C ARG A 181 13.84 2.22 -8.35
N ARG A 182 14.98 2.21 -7.64
CA ARG A 182 16.05 1.19 -7.81
C ARG A 182 15.78 -0.10 -7.03
N ASP A 183 14.99 0.00 -5.98
CA ASP A 183 14.61 -1.07 -5.05
C ASP A 183 13.12 -1.45 -5.19
N LEU A 184 12.48 -1.16 -6.33
CA LEU A 184 11.05 -1.42 -6.55
C LEU A 184 10.71 -2.90 -6.44
N VAL A 185 11.58 -3.78 -6.95
CA VAL A 185 11.38 -5.22 -6.89
C VAL A 185 11.35 -5.75 -5.44
N PRO A 186 12.36 -5.48 -4.58
CA PRO A 186 12.27 -5.87 -3.18
C PRO A 186 11.16 -5.13 -2.44
N PHE A 187 10.95 -3.83 -2.69
CA PHE A 187 9.86 -3.07 -2.08
C PHE A 187 8.50 -3.72 -2.37
N ARG A 188 8.21 -4.04 -3.63
CA ARG A 188 6.98 -4.74 -4.06
C ARG A 188 6.80 -6.06 -3.32
N ALA A 189 7.86 -6.86 -3.16
CA ALA A 189 7.76 -8.15 -2.47
C ALA A 189 7.46 -8.00 -0.98
N HIS A 190 8.08 -7.01 -0.31
CA HIS A 190 7.78 -6.68 1.08
C HIS A 190 6.37 -6.13 1.24
N PHE A 191 5.97 -5.17 0.40
CA PHE A 191 4.65 -4.56 0.44
C PHE A 191 3.55 -5.58 0.17
N ALA A 192 3.69 -6.41 -0.87
CA ALA A 192 2.71 -7.45 -1.18
C ALA A 192 2.46 -8.39 0.00
N ARG A 193 3.52 -8.82 0.70
CA ARG A 193 3.38 -9.62 1.91
C ARG A 193 2.66 -8.86 3.02
N ASN A 194 3.11 -7.64 3.32
CA ASN A 194 2.58 -6.84 4.42
C ASN A 194 1.12 -6.41 4.20
N SER A 195 0.68 -6.31 2.94
CA SER A 195 -0.70 -5.95 2.59
C SER A 195 -1.74 -6.97 3.08
N LEU A 196 -1.34 -8.20 3.47
CA LEU A 196 -2.24 -9.12 4.16
C LEU A 196 -2.75 -8.53 5.49
N ALA A 197 -1.89 -7.84 6.23
CA ALA A 197 -2.26 -7.19 7.47
C ALA A 197 -3.29 -6.06 7.24
N LEU A 198 -3.20 -5.37 6.10
CA LEU A 198 -4.21 -4.39 5.69
C LEU A 198 -5.55 -5.04 5.37
N LEU A 199 -5.57 -6.18 4.68
CA LEU A 199 -6.80 -6.96 4.47
C LEU A 199 -7.41 -7.41 5.79
N ALA A 200 -6.58 -7.85 6.75
CA ALA A 200 -7.01 -8.20 8.09
C ALA A 200 -7.62 -7.02 8.85
N PHE A 201 -6.98 -5.83 8.78
CA PHE A 201 -7.51 -4.59 9.35
C PHE A 201 -8.91 -4.27 8.83
N VAL A 202 -9.06 -4.22 7.49
CA VAL A 202 -10.33 -3.86 6.83
C VAL A 202 -11.42 -4.87 7.19
N THR A 203 -11.07 -6.16 7.23
CA THR A 203 -12.01 -7.24 7.59
C THR A 203 -12.48 -7.13 9.03
N ALA A 204 -11.55 -7.01 9.99
CA ALA A 204 -11.91 -6.90 11.40
C ALA A 204 -12.70 -5.61 11.70
N TYR A 205 -12.34 -4.49 11.05
CA TYR A 205 -13.13 -3.27 11.14
C TYR A 205 -14.55 -3.48 10.62
N HIS A 206 -14.70 -4.07 9.42
CA HIS A 206 -16.02 -4.31 8.81
C HIS A 206 -16.94 -5.16 9.71
N LEU A 207 -16.39 -6.16 10.40
CA LEU A 207 -17.14 -7.03 11.31
C LEU A 207 -17.53 -6.35 12.62
N ALA A 208 -16.75 -5.37 13.09
CA ALA A 208 -16.98 -4.69 14.36
C ALA A 208 -17.64 -3.31 14.22
N GLN A 209 -17.83 -2.79 12.99
CA GLN A 209 -18.29 -1.42 12.75
C GLN A 209 -19.72 -1.12 13.25
N ASP A 210 -20.55 -2.16 13.44
CA ASP A 210 -21.91 -2.01 13.98
C ASP A 210 -21.95 -1.93 15.52
N LEU A 211 -20.86 -2.28 16.21
CA LEU A 211 -20.76 -2.19 17.67
C LEU A 211 -20.45 -0.76 18.12
N SER A 212 -19.31 -0.21 17.67
CA SER A 212 -18.96 1.19 17.80
C SER A 212 -17.71 1.49 16.95
N ARG A 213 -17.54 2.74 16.52
CA ARG A 213 -16.36 3.14 15.72
C ARG A 213 -15.02 2.93 16.46
N PRO A 214 -14.87 3.32 17.74
CA PRO A 214 -13.61 3.10 18.45
C PRO A 214 -13.28 1.62 18.59
N LEU A 215 -14.27 0.77 18.88
CA LEU A 215 -14.07 -0.68 18.96
C LEU A 215 -13.70 -1.27 17.60
N ALA A 216 -14.30 -0.82 16.51
CA ALA A 216 -13.97 -1.26 15.17
C ALA A 216 -12.53 -0.88 14.77
N VAL A 217 -12.07 0.32 15.13
CA VAL A 217 -10.67 0.73 14.96
C VAL A 217 -9.74 -0.18 15.78
N ALA A 218 -10.07 -0.42 17.06
CA ALA A 218 -9.27 -1.27 17.93
C ALA A 218 -9.18 -2.72 17.40
N ALA A 219 -10.30 -3.30 16.96
CA ALA A 219 -10.35 -4.62 16.34
C ALA A 219 -9.53 -4.68 15.05
N GLY A 220 -9.63 -3.66 14.20
CA GLY A 220 -8.82 -3.50 13.00
C GLY A 220 -7.32 -3.50 13.31
N TRP A 221 -6.88 -2.68 14.26
CA TRP A 221 -5.47 -2.61 14.67
C TRP A 221 -4.97 -3.91 15.31
N ALA A 222 -5.78 -4.55 16.15
CA ALA A 222 -5.43 -5.85 16.73
C ALA A 222 -5.19 -6.89 15.61
N ALA A 223 -6.12 -7.01 14.66
CA ALA A 223 -5.98 -7.92 13.52
C ALA A 223 -4.75 -7.59 12.65
N PHE A 224 -4.50 -6.29 12.40
CA PHE A 224 -3.31 -5.83 11.69
C PHE A 224 -2.02 -6.28 12.39
N LEU A 225 -1.89 -5.97 13.68
CA LEU A 225 -0.69 -6.25 14.47
C LEU A 225 -0.44 -7.75 14.60
N SER A 226 -1.49 -8.55 14.85
CA SER A 226 -1.39 -10.01 14.89
C SER A 226 -0.92 -10.57 13.55
N CYS A 227 -1.52 -10.12 12.44
CA CYS A 227 -1.14 -10.60 11.10
C CYS A 227 0.29 -10.18 10.72
N ALA A 228 0.67 -8.94 11.03
CA ALA A 228 2.02 -8.43 10.81
C ALA A 228 3.03 -9.23 11.64
N LEU A 229 2.76 -9.44 12.94
CA LEU A 229 3.64 -10.19 13.84
C LEU A 229 3.84 -11.63 13.37
N LEU A 230 2.75 -12.35 13.07
CA LEU A 230 2.83 -13.72 12.52
C LEU A 230 3.63 -13.77 11.21
N SER A 231 3.42 -12.78 10.35
CA SER A 231 4.17 -12.65 9.11
C SER A 231 5.66 -12.40 9.34
N HIS A 232 6.06 -11.69 10.39
CA HIS A 232 7.46 -11.46 10.72
C HIS A 232 8.11 -12.67 11.42
N LEU A 233 7.41 -13.31 12.36
CA LEU A 233 7.89 -14.49 13.09
C LEU A 233 8.12 -15.69 12.16
N THR A 234 7.20 -15.95 11.23
CA THR A 234 7.35 -17.03 10.24
C THR A 234 8.56 -16.83 9.34
N ARG A 235 8.97 -15.58 9.09
CA ARG A 235 10.19 -15.27 8.33
C ARG A 235 11.43 -15.54 9.15
N ALA A 236 11.51 -15.01 10.37
CA ALA A 236 12.65 -15.22 11.24
C ALA A 236 12.94 -16.73 11.44
N ARG A 237 11.89 -17.53 11.57
CA ARG A 237 12.00 -18.99 11.66
C ARG A 237 12.50 -19.64 10.37
N ALA A 238 11.99 -19.22 9.21
CA ALA A 238 12.42 -19.76 7.91
C ALA A 238 13.89 -19.40 7.59
N ASP A 239 14.33 -18.20 7.96
CA ASP A 239 15.71 -17.75 7.74
C ASP A 239 16.68 -18.48 8.69
N GLY A 240 16.30 -18.69 9.96
CA GLY A 240 17.10 -19.46 10.93
C GLY A 240 17.23 -20.95 10.60
N LEU A 241 16.21 -21.57 9.99
CA LEU A 241 16.32 -22.96 9.52
C LEU A 241 17.29 -23.11 8.34
N ARG A 242 17.37 -22.10 7.46
CA ARG A 242 18.29 -22.12 6.31
C ARG A 242 19.75 -21.95 6.69
N THR A 243 20.04 -21.18 7.73
CA THR A 243 21.41 -21.01 8.23
C THR A 243 21.93 -22.24 8.95
N LEU A 244 21.03 -23.03 9.55
CA LEU A 244 21.36 -24.31 10.19
C LEU A 244 21.59 -25.44 9.17
N SER A 245 20.86 -25.47 8.04
CA SER A 245 21.07 -26.47 6.98
C SER A 245 22.30 -26.21 6.10
N ALA A 246 22.90 -25.02 6.19
CA ALA A 246 24.06 -24.60 5.40
C ALA A 246 25.40 -24.72 6.18
N ARG A 247 25.34 -25.22 7.42
CA ARG A 247 26.50 -25.60 8.24
C ARG A 247 26.58 -27.11 8.31
#